data_AF-A0A955LC01-F1
#
_entry.id   AF-A0A955LC01-F1
#
_cell.length_a   1.000
_cell.length_b   1.000
_cell.length_c   1.000
_cell.angle_alpha   90.00
_cell.angle_beta   90.00
_cell.angle_gamma   90.00
#
_symmetry.space_group_name_H-M   'P 1'
#
loop_
_entity.id
_entity.type
_entity.pdbx_description
1 polymer ?
#
loop_
_entity_poly.entity_id
_entity_poly.type
_entity_poly.pdbx_seq_one_letter_code
_entity_poly.pdbx_strand_id
1 'polypeptide(L)'
;PTDWDAYRAWVIAVVERYDGDGIDDMEGLRVPVKHWEVMNEPDLADPVAPDSPIRAGTPGPGEGSEDVRHPPAPTSPTPEGGSLRFYLGNASDYAELLVRTNSAIKAADSDARTVIAGAAGGSDTFLDFYREVFENEEARAAFDIGNVHCISNDYVSSFNAVPYREMLGEFGLEDRPFWVTEAESFVSSDAAVTATAIRRATQNALDAGAERIFYTTPNFEQPAGGNEIPPLSALDQTFANLAADADLSEAITQPDEVYARILAEFL
;
A
#
# COMPACT_ATOMS: atom_id res chain seq x y z
N PRO A 1 3.14 -17.64 -8.25
CA PRO A 1 3.94 -18.70 -7.59
C PRO A 1 4.23 -19.84 -8.57
N THR A 2 5.42 -20.45 -8.54
CA THR A 2 5.74 -21.60 -9.41
C THR A 2 5.33 -22.95 -8.80
N ASP A 3 5.11 -23.00 -7.49
CA ASP A 3 4.54 -24.13 -6.75
C ASP A 3 3.40 -23.59 -5.88
N TRP A 4 2.16 -23.83 -6.32
CA TRP A 4 0.96 -23.34 -5.65
C TRP A 4 0.63 -24.11 -4.37
N ASP A 5 0.98 -25.39 -4.29
CA ASP A 5 0.72 -26.21 -3.10
C ASP A 5 1.66 -25.81 -1.97
N ALA A 6 2.95 -25.61 -2.27
CA ALA A 6 3.92 -25.09 -1.32
C ALA A 6 3.56 -23.67 -0.86
N TYR A 7 3.14 -22.80 -1.79
CA TYR A 7 2.69 -21.45 -1.45
C TYR A 7 1.47 -21.46 -0.52
N ARG A 8 0.44 -22.26 -0.84
CA ARG A 8 -0.75 -22.42 0.00
C ARG A 8 -0.40 -22.94 1.39
N ALA A 9 0.44 -23.97 1.48
CA ALA A 9 0.86 -24.54 2.76
C ALA A 9 1.60 -23.50 3.62
N TRP A 10 2.44 -22.66 2.98
CA TRP A 10 3.12 -21.56 3.65
C TRP A 10 2.14 -20.50 4.17
N VAL A 11 1.17 -20.04 3.35
CA VAL A 11 0.17 -19.05 3.80
C VAL A 11 -0.62 -19.58 4.99
N ILE A 12 -1.12 -20.82 4.93
CA ILE A 12 -1.85 -21.45 6.04
C ILE A 12 -1.00 -21.48 7.31
N ALA A 13 0.25 -21.94 7.20
CA ALA A 13 1.14 -22.04 8.36
C ALA A 13 1.48 -20.67 8.97
N VAL A 14 1.59 -19.62 8.16
CA VAL A 14 1.82 -18.26 8.66
C VAL A 14 0.57 -17.71 9.35
N VAL A 15 -0.62 -17.91 8.79
CA VAL A 15 -1.87 -17.41 9.37
C VAL A 15 -2.17 -18.11 10.70
N GLU A 16 -2.14 -19.44 10.73
CA GLU A 16 -2.30 -20.26 11.96
C GLU A 16 -1.37 -19.77 13.06
N ARG A 17 -0.11 -19.49 12.70
CA ARG A 17 0.91 -19.13 13.68
C ARG A 17 0.64 -17.78 14.39
N TYR A 18 -0.26 -16.96 13.87
CA TYR A 18 -0.54 -15.61 14.37
C TYR A 18 -2.03 -15.30 14.55
N ASP A 19 -2.94 -16.27 14.39
CA ASP A 19 -4.38 -16.01 14.47
C ASP A 19 -4.89 -15.88 15.93
N GLY A 20 -4.15 -16.39 16.92
CA GLY A 20 -4.47 -16.28 18.34
C GLY A 20 -5.66 -17.13 18.79
N ASP A 21 -5.98 -18.23 18.12
CA ASP A 21 -7.05 -19.15 18.53
C ASP A 21 -6.63 -20.14 19.65
N GLY A 22 -5.34 -20.18 19.98
CA GLY A 22 -4.72 -21.04 20.99
C GLY A 22 -4.16 -22.36 20.44
N ILE A 23 -4.23 -22.61 19.14
CA ILE A 23 -3.68 -23.77 18.43
C ILE A 23 -2.44 -23.31 17.66
N ASP A 24 -1.32 -24.01 17.85
CA ASP A 24 -0.04 -23.78 17.15
C ASP A 24 0.47 -22.32 17.03
N ASP A 25 -0.05 -21.44 17.89
CA ASP A 25 0.31 -20.04 17.99
C ASP A 25 1.81 -19.83 18.29
N MET A 26 2.37 -18.74 17.76
CA MET A 26 2.70 -17.63 18.64
C MET A 26 3.13 -17.92 20.08
N GLU A 27 4.25 -18.59 20.43
CA GLU A 27 4.66 -18.59 21.85
C GLU A 27 4.84 -17.14 22.34
N GLY A 28 4.03 -16.73 23.31
CA GLY A 28 3.99 -15.36 23.83
C GLY A 28 3.21 -14.36 22.98
N LEU A 29 2.41 -14.80 22.00
CA LEU A 29 1.53 -13.94 21.22
C LEU A 29 0.56 -13.20 22.14
N ARG A 30 0.55 -11.87 22.03
CA ARG A 30 -0.33 -11.00 22.83
C ARG A 30 -1.44 -10.38 22.00
N VAL A 31 -1.18 -10.15 20.72
CA VAL A 31 -2.10 -9.50 19.80
C VAL A 31 -2.09 -10.30 18.51
N PRO A 32 -3.21 -10.92 18.12
CA PRO A 32 -3.29 -11.70 16.89
C PRO A 32 -3.29 -10.81 15.65
N VAL A 33 -2.88 -11.37 14.53
CA VAL A 33 -2.96 -10.74 13.21
C VAL A 33 -4.28 -11.12 12.56
N LYS A 34 -5.18 -10.13 12.44
CA LYS A 34 -6.53 -10.32 11.87
C LYS A 34 -6.72 -9.66 10.51
N HIS A 35 -5.68 -9.02 9.97
CA HIS A 35 -5.73 -8.36 8.67
C HIS A 35 -4.47 -8.74 7.89
N TRP A 36 -4.65 -9.30 6.70
CA TRP A 36 -3.58 -9.86 5.88
C TRP A 36 -3.57 -9.20 4.52
N GLU A 37 -2.54 -8.42 4.23
CA GLU A 37 -2.35 -7.79 2.92
C GLU A 37 -1.71 -8.76 1.93
N VAL A 38 -2.28 -8.87 0.74
CA VAL A 38 -1.82 -9.79 -0.31
C VAL A 38 -1.04 -9.02 -1.36
N MET A 39 0.29 -8.99 -1.20
CA MET A 39 1.28 -8.27 -2.04
C MET A 39 1.33 -6.77 -1.75
N ASN A 40 2.28 -6.06 -2.37
CA ASN A 40 2.46 -4.61 -2.31
C ASN A 40 2.65 -4.06 -3.73
N GLU A 41 1.87 -3.06 -4.12
CA GLU A 41 2.01 -2.29 -5.37
C GLU A 41 2.29 -3.13 -6.63
N PRO A 42 1.42 -4.12 -6.96
CA PRO A 42 1.60 -4.94 -8.14
C PRO A 42 1.47 -4.15 -9.46
N ASP A 43 0.90 -2.94 -9.39
CA ASP A 43 0.77 -1.96 -10.46
C ASP A 43 2.07 -1.21 -10.79
N LEU A 44 3.12 -1.36 -9.97
CA LEU A 44 4.48 -0.88 -10.28
C LEU A 44 5.32 -1.89 -11.08
N ALA A 45 4.73 -3.01 -11.49
CA ALA A 45 5.42 -3.99 -12.31
C ALA A 45 6.00 -3.32 -13.57
N ASP A 46 7.31 -3.43 -13.74
CA ASP A 46 7.96 -3.10 -15.00
C ASP A 46 7.30 -3.98 -16.09
N PRO A 47 6.80 -3.43 -17.20
CA PRO A 47 6.20 -4.24 -18.25
C PRO A 47 7.27 -5.23 -18.73
N VAL A 48 7.18 -6.48 -18.28
CA VAL A 48 8.03 -7.54 -18.77
C VAL A 48 7.69 -7.67 -20.24
N ALA A 49 8.61 -7.20 -21.10
CA ALA A 49 8.49 -7.38 -22.53
C ALA A 49 8.15 -8.86 -22.79
N PRO A 50 7.11 -9.18 -23.58
CA PRO A 50 6.50 -10.51 -23.64
C PRO A 50 7.42 -11.65 -24.13
N ASP A 51 8.70 -11.38 -24.40
CA ASP A 51 9.67 -12.32 -24.95
C ASP A 51 10.99 -12.42 -24.14
N SER A 52 11.06 -11.97 -22.88
CA SER A 52 12.28 -12.18 -22.10
C SER A 52 12.37 -13.65 -21.66
N PRO A 53 13.30 -14.48 -22.20
CA PRO A 53 13.39 -15.86 -21.78
C PRO A 53 13.76 -15.88 -20.31
N ILE A 54 12.88 -16.46 -19.49
CA ILE A 54 13.25 -16.90 -18.14
C ILE A 54 14.56 -17.65 -18.31
N ARG A 55 15.67 -17.09 -17.80
CA ARG A 55 16.97 -17.73 -17.83
C ARG A 55 16.86 -18.98 -16.95
N ALA A 56 16.44 -20.09 -17.56
CA ALA A 56 16.65 -21.41 -17.05
C ALA A 56 18.15 -21.53 -16.82
N GLY A 57 18.56 -21.58 -15.55
CA GLY A 57 19.95 -21.85 -15.19
C GLY A 57 20.38 -23.14 -15.89
N THR A 58 21.42 -23.04 -16.72
CA THR A 58 22.07 -24.20 -17.31
C THR A 58 22.58 -25.11 -16.18
N PRO A 59 22.29 -26.43 -16.19
CA PRO A 59 22.89 -27.33 -15.22
C PRO A 59 24.37 -27.50 -15.56
N GLY A 60 25.25 -27.18 -14.60
CA GLY A 60 26.65 -27.57 -14.64
C GLY A 60 26.80 -29.10 -14.49
N PRO A 61 27.90 -29.70 -14.99
CA PRO A 61 28.07 -31.15 -14.95
C PRO A 61 28.34 -31.61 -13.52
N GLY A 62 27.78 -32.76 -13.17
CA GLY A 62 27.71 -33.26 -11.80
C GLY A 62 29.03 -33.69 -11.17
N GLU A 63 28.99 -33.78 -9.85
CA GLU A 63 29.85 -34.64 -9.05
C GLU A 63 28.97 -35.34 -8.02
N GLY A 64 29.12 -36.66 -7.94
CA GLY A 64 28.40 -37.50 -7.00
C GLY A 64 29.06 -37.51 -5.62
N SER A 65 28.25 -37.68 -4.58
CA SER A 65 28.44 -38.69 -3.53
C SER A 65 27.26 -38.62 -2.56
N GLU A 66 26.79 -39.78 -2.14
CA GLU A 66 25.67 -39.97 -1.23
C GLU A 66 26.04 -39.54 0.20
N ASP A 67 25.22 -38.70 0.84
CA ASP A 67 25.11 -38.67 2.30
C ASP A 67 23.67 -38.25 2.68
N VAL A 68 23.00 -39.10 3.46
CA VAL A 68 21.62 -38.90 3.90
C VAL A 68 21.62 -37.92 5.06
N ARG A 69 21.36 -36.64 4.79
CA ARG A 69 21.03 -35.63 5.81
C ARG A 69 19.87 -34.78 5.31
N HIS A 70 19.02 -34.33 6.25
CA HIS A 70 17.84 -33.50 6.01
C HIS A 70 18.04 -32.43 4.93
N PRO A 71 17.03 -32.18 4.07
CA PRO A 71 17.14 -31.09 3.10
C PRO A 71 17.35 -29.77 3.86
N PRO A 72 18.40 -29.00 3.54
CA PRO A 72 18.50 -27.63 4.03
C PRO A 72 17.32 -26.83 3.50
N ALA A 73 16.84 -25.87 4.29
CA ALA A 73 15.85 -24.89 3.85
C ALA A 73 16.28 -24.30 2.49
N PRO A 74 15.36 -24.08 1.54
CA PRO A 74 15.72 -23.49 0.26
C PRO A 74 16.36 -22.12 0.52
N THR A 75 17.65 -22.00 0.21
CA THR A 75 18.35 -20.72 0.28
C THR A 75 17.79 -19.84 -0.84
N SER A 76 17.05 -18.81 -0.48
CA SER A 76 16.69 -17.75 -1.41
C SER A 76 17.96 -17.24 -2.09
N PRO A 77 18.01 -17.13 -3.43
CA PRO A 77 19.19 -16.59 -4.09
C PRO A 77 19.38 -15.14 -3.64
N THR A 78 20.55 -14.85 -3.10
CA THR A 78 20.98 -13.50 -2.74
C THR A 78 20.98 -12.65 -4.02
N PRO A 79 20.21 -11.54 -4.11
CA PRO A 79 20.27 -10.67 -5.27
C PRO A 79 21.60 -9.89 -5.24
N GLU A 80 22.51 -10.18 -6.17
CA GLU A 80 23.63 -9.27 -6.45
C GLU A 80 23.07 -8.01 -7.14
N GLY A 81 23.26 -6.84 -6.51
CA GLY A 81 22.85 -5.53 -7.04
C GLY A 81 21.37 -5.22 -6.76
N GLY A 82 21.09 -4.55 -5.64
CA GLY A 82 19.74 -4.28 -5.15
C GLY A 82 18.95 -3.28 -5.99
N SER A 83 18.29 -3.77 -7.04
CA SER A 83 17.06 -3.15 -7.54
C SER A 83 15.89 -3.70 -6.72
N LEU A 84 14.96 -2.83 -6.31
CA LEU A 84 13.66 -3.29 -5.80
C LEU A 84 13.04 -4.18 -6.88
N ARG A 85 12.58 -5.38 -6.49
CA ARG A 85 11.86 -6.28 -7.37
C ARG A 85 10.40 -6.21 -7.01
N PHE A 86 9.63 -5.51 -7.83
CA PHE A 86 8.18 -5.47 -7.72
C PHE A 86 7.56 -6.75 -8.29
N TYR A 87 6.24 -6.85 -8.19
CA TYR A 87 5.47 -7.93 -8.78
C TYR A 87 5.82 -8.12 -10.26
N LEU A 88 5.91 -9.36 -10.72
CA LEU A 88 6.33 -9.68 -12.09
C LEU A 88 5.17 -10.18 -12.99
N GLY A 89 4.00 -10.40 -12.41
CA GLY A 89 2.80 -10.84 -13.13
C GLY A 89 1.97 -9.67 -13.63
N ASN A 90 0.97 -9.96 -14.46
CA ASN A 90 -0.07 -9.00 -14.87
C ASN A 90 -1.26 -9.00 -13.89
N ALA A 91 -2.29 -8.22 -14.19
CA ALA A 91 -3.51 -8.13 -13.37
C ALA A 91 -4.23 -9.49 -13.23
N SER A 92 -4.30 -10.31 -14.28
CA SER A 92 -4.89 -11.66 -14.19
C SER A 92 -4.09 -12.58 -13.28
N ASP A 93 -2.75 -12.52 -13.33
CA ASP A 93 -1.89 -13.30 -12.43
C ASP A 93 -2.10 -12.85 -10.98
N TYR A 94 -2.33 -11.56 -10.75
CA TYR A 94 -2.60 -11.01 -9.42
C TYR A 94 -3.99 -11.39 -8.92
N ALA A 95 -5.01 -11.38 -9.79
CA ALA A 95 -6.35 -11.86 -9.46
C ALA A 95 -6.31 -13.33 -9.00
N GLU A 96 -5.57 -14.21 -9.69
CA GLU A 96 -5.38 -15.60 -9.28
C GLU A 96 -4.65 -15.69 -7.93
N LEU A 97 -3.59 -14.91 -7.74
CA LEU A 97 -2.87 -14.83 -6.46
C LEU A 97 -3.81 -14.41 -5.32
N LEU A 98 -4.62 -13.36 -5.51
CA LEU A 98 -5.54 -12.85 -4.50
C LEU A 98 -6.58 -13.90 -4.11
N VAL A 99 -7.23 -14.54 -5.10
CA VAL A 99 -8.24 -15.59 -4.86
C VAL A 99 -7.65 -16.77 -4.09
N ARG A 100 -6.49 -17.29 -4.52
CA ARG A 100 -5.85 -18.44 -3.88
C ARG A 100 -5.34 -18.11 -2.48
N THR A 101 -4.82 -16.90 -2.28
CA THR A 101 -4.31 -16.45 -0.98
C THR A 101 -5.44 -16.24 0.01
N ASN A 102 -6.53 -15.59 -0.40
CA ASN A 102 -7.73 -15.45 0.43
C ASN A 102 -8.30 -16.81 0.85
N SER A 103 -8.41 -17.76 -0.07
CA SER A 103 -8.85 -19.12 0.25
C SER A 103 -7.95 -19.80 1.29
N ALA A 104 -6.63 -19.62 1.20
CA ALA A 104 -5.69 -20.14 2.17
C ALA A 104 -5.79 -19.44 3.54
N ILE A 105 -5.94 -18.11 3.56
CA ILE A 105 -6.15 -17.32 4.79
C ILE A 105 -7.40 -17.82 5.51
N LYS A 106 -8.54 -17.87 4.81
CA LYS A 106 -9.83 -18.29 5.40
C LYS A 106 -9.86 -19.76 5.83
N ALA A 107 -8.97 -20.59 5.26
CA ALA A 107 -8.83 -21.99 5.67
C ALA A 107 -8.08 -22.15 6.99
N ALA A 108 -7.20 -21.21 7.35
CA ALA A 108 -6.52 -21.16 8.64
C ALA A 108 -7.37 -20.40 9.67
N ASP A 109 -7.77 -19.17 9.33
CA ASP A 109 -8.57 -18.30 10.20
C ASP A 109 -9.77 -17.76 9.42
N SER A 110 -10.97 -18.29 9.70
CA SER A 110 -12.20 -17.82 9.05
C SER A 110 -12.59 -16.40 9.44
N ASP A 111 -12.09 -15.89 10.57
CA ASP A 111 -12.37 -14.54 11.08
C ASP A 111 -11.35 -13.50 10.60
N ALA A 112 -10.23 -13.94 10.01
CA ALA A 112 -9.24 -13.05 9.40
C ALA A 112 -9.84 -12.25 8.24
N ARG A 113 -9.37 -11.03 8.02
CA ARG A 113 -9.76 -10.17 6.90
C ARG A 113 -8.62 -10.05 5.89
N THR A 114 -8.95 -10.18 4.61
CA THR A 114 -8.00 -10.02 3.51
C THR A 114 -7.99 -8.56 3.03
N VAL A 115 -6.81 -7.95 2.98
CA VAL A 115 -6.57 -6.63 2.41
C VAL A 115 -5.95 -6.83 1.03
N ILE A 116 -6.53 -6.22 -0.01
CA ILE A 116 -5.91 -6.23 -1.35
C ILE A 116 -4.61 -5.40 -1.31
N ALA A 117 -3.66 -5.67 -2.21
CA ALA A 117 -2.46 -4.86 -2.33
C ALA A 117 -2.80 -3.39 -2.56
N GLY A 118 -2.05 -2.49 -1.95
CA GLY A 118 -2.21 -1.06 -2.17
C GLY A 118 -1.90 -0.63 -3.60
N ALA A 119 -2.84 0.08 -4.23
CA ALA A 119 -2.58 0.76 -5.49
C ALA A 119 -1.56 1.88 -5.26
N ALA A 120 -0.47 1.95 -6.04
CA ALA A 120 0.62 2.89 -5.80
C ALA A 120 0.21 4.36 -6.00
N GLY A 121 -0.87 4.62 -6.73
CA GLY A 121 -1.42 5.95 -6.92
C GLY A 121 -2.90 5.96 -7.28
N GLY A 122 -3.43 7.18 -7.49
CA GLY A 122 -4.85 7.42 -7.78
C GLY A 122 -5.14 7.74 -9.25
N SER A 123 -4.11 7.88 -10.10
CA SER A 123 -4.29 8.09 -11.53
C SER A 123 -4.60 6.78 -12.27
N ASP A 124 -5.13 6.90 -13.49
CA ASP A 124 -5.44 5.73 -14.34
C ASP A 124 -4.21 4.86 -14.63
N THR A 125 -3.00 5.44 -14.61
CA THR A 125 -1.74 4.68 -14.74
C THR A 125 -1.61 3.57 -13.71
N PHE A 126 -2.11 3.78 -12.49
CA PHE A 126 -2.10 2.80 -11.41
C PHE A 126 -3.44 2.05 -11.32
N LEU A 127 -4.56 2.78 -11.43
CA LEU A 127 -5.89 2.19 -11.21
C LEU A 127 -6.34 1.27 -12.35
N ASP A 128 -5.83 1.42 -13.59
CA ASP A 128 -6.18 0.51 -14.70
C ASP A 128 -5.78 -0.94 -14.42
N PHE A 129 -4.69 -1.15 -13.68
CA PHE A 129 -4.31 -2.49 -13.19
C PHE A 129 -5.45 -3.10 -12.36
N TYR A 130 -6.00 -2.34 -11.42
CA TYR A 130 -7.08 -2.80 -10.54
C TYR A 130 -8.40 -2.94 -11.28
N ARG A 131 -8.67 -2.09 -12.29
CA ARG A 131 -9.82 -2.27 -13.18
C ARG A 131 -9.75 -3.63 -13.88
N GLU A 132 -8.59 -4.01 -14.41
CA GLU A 132 -8.37 -5.33 -15.03
C GLU A 132 -8.49 -6.47 -14.01
N VAL A 133 -7.95 -6.31 -12.78
CA VAL A 133 -8.15 -7.30 -11.69
C VAL A 133 -9.63 -7.49 -11.39
N PHE A 134 -10.42 -6.42 -11.35
CA PHE A 134 -11.83 -6.44 -10.98
C PHE A 134 -12.77 -6.87 -12.11
N GLU A 135 -12.28 -7.08 -13.33
CA GLU A 135 -13.02 -7.84 -14.35
C GLU A 135 -13.27 -9.29 -13.88
N ASN A 136 -12.41 -9.82 -13.00
CA ASN A 136 -12.59 -11.13 -12.37
C ASN A 136 -13.52 -11.03 -11.13
N GLU A 137 -14.70 -11.65 -11.21
CA GLU A 137 -15.69 -11.62 -10.11
C GLU A 137 -15.21 -12.31 -8.83
N GLU A 138 -14.41 -13.39 -8.95
CA GLU A 138 -13.85 -14.08 -7.81
C GLU A 138 -12.82 -13.20 -7.08
N ALA A 139 -12.04 -12.41 -7.82
CA ALA A 139 -11.12 -11.45 -7.24
C ALA A 139 -11.86 -10.36 -6.45
N ARG A 140 -12.98 -9.84 -6.97
CA ARG A 140 -13.84 -8.89 -6.23
C ARG A 140 -14.37 -9.46 -4.90
N ALA A 141 -14.60 -10.76 -4.84
CA ALA A 141 -15.04 -11.48 -3.65
C ALA A 141 -13.88 -11.93 -2.73
N ALA A 142 -12.64 -11.87 -3.20
CA ALA A 142 -11.47 -12.41 -2.52
C ALA A 142 -10.76 -11.42 -1.58
N PHE A 143 -11.32 -10.24 -1.34
CA PHE A 143 -10.79 -9.31 -0.34
C PHE A 143 -11.92 -8.70 0.48
N ASP A 144 -11.62 -8.32 1.71
CA ASP A 144 -12.56 -7.70 2.63
C ASP A 144 -12.37 -6.18 2.72
N ILE A 145 -11.17 -5.67 2.41
CA ILE A 145 -10.75 -4.28 2.56
C ILE A 145 -9.92 -3.86 1.34
N GLY A 146 -10.33 -2.77 0.67
CA GLY A 146 -9.56 -2.12 -0.39
C GLY A 146 -8.31 -1.42 0.15
N ASN A 147 -7.36 -1.11 -0.72
CA ASN A 147 -6.11 -0.47 -0.31
C ASN A 147 -5.54 0.47 -1.38
N VAL A 148 -5.08 1.65 -0.97
CA VAL A 148 -4.44 2.65 -1.82
C VAL A 148 -3.28 3.31 -1.08
N HIS A 149 -2.23 3.66 -1.82
CA HIS A 149 -1.07 4.39 -1.33
C HIS A 149 -1.07 5.80 -1.89
N CYS A 150 -0.36 6.69 -1.20
CA CYS A 150 0.00 8.01 -1.68
C CYS A 150 1.34 8.42 -1.07
N ILE A 151 2.40 8.35 -1.87
CA ILE A 151 3.73 8.86 -1.50
C ILE A 151 3.91 10.23 -2.18
N SER A 152 3.10 11.21 -1.77
CA SER A 152 3.11 12.58 -2.31
C SER A 152 2.98 12.68 -3.85
N ASN A 153 2.15 11.82 -4.45
CA ASN A 153 1.94 11.72 -5.90
C ASN A 153 0.59 12.32 -6.38
N ASP A 154 -0.19 11.59 -7.17
CA ASP A 154 -1.29 12.09 -8.02
C ASP A 154 -2.29 13.02 -7.32
N TYR A 155 -2.95 12.55 -6.26
CA TYR A 155 -4.03 13.23 -5.55
C TYR A 155 -3.69 13.39 -4.06
N VAL A 156 -2.56 14.05 -3.77
CA VAL A 156 -2.05 14.29 -2.40
C VAL A 156 -3.04 14.95 -1.44
N SER A 157 -4.06 15.63 -1.96
CA SER A 157 -5.08 16.33 -1.17
C SER A 157 -6.08 15.39 -0.50
N SER A 158 -6.09 14.10 -0.84
CA SER A 158 -6.92 13.06 -0.22
C SER A 158 -6.18 11.74 -0.07
N PHE A 159 -4.85 11.73 -0.18
CA PHE A 159 -4.04 10.51 -0.26
C PHE A 159 -4.57 9.49 -1.29
N ASN A 160 -4.97 9.95 -2.48
CA ASN A 160 -5.57 9.12 -3.54
C ASN A 160 -6.90 8.44 -3.18
N ALA A 161 -7.49 8.73 -2.01
CA ALA A 161 -8.72 8.09 -1.54
C ALA A 161 -9.94 8.38 -2.41
N VAL A 162 -10.06 9.60 -2.93
CA VAL A 162 -11.20 10.02 -3.77
C VAL A 162 -11.26 9.21 -5.08
N PRO A 163 -10.24 9.22 -5.95
CA PRO A 163 -10.28 8.44 -7.19
C PRO A 163 -10.33 6.93 -6.93
N TYR A 164 -9.73 6.44 -5.83
CA TYR A 164 -9.83 5.04 -5.45
C TYR A 164 -11.28 4.63 -5.11
N ARG A 165 -12.00 5.47 -4.35
CA ARG A 165 -13.42 5.26 -4.06
C ARG A 165 -14.28 5.27 -5.32
N GLU A 166 -14.00 6.18 -6.25
CA GLU A 166 -14.69 6.24 -7.55
C GLU A 166 -14.47 4.95 -8.35
N MET A 167 -13.22 4.48 -8.45
CA MET A 167 -12.89 3.22 -9.12
C MET A 167 -13.59 2.01 -8.48
N LEU A 168 -13.66 1.92 -7.14
CA LEU A 168 -14.44 0.86 -6.48
C LEU A 168 -15.92 0.89 -6.91
N GLY A 169 -16.51 2.08 -7.06
CA GLY A 169 -17.89 2.25 -7.51
C GLY A 169 -18.15 1.76 -8.94
N GLU A 170 -17.14 1.80 -9.82
CA GLU A 170 -17.25 1.26 -11.19
C GLU A 170 -17.59 -0.25 -11.20
N PHE A 171 -17.23 -0.96 -10.13
CA PHE A 171 -17.38 -2.42 -9.99
C PHE A 171 -18.42 -2.84 -8.95
N GLY A 172 -19.26 -1.92 -8.46
CA GLY A 172 -20.26 -2.23 -7.42
C GLY A 172 -19.65 -2.49 -6.04
N LEU A 173 -18.48 -1.88 -5.76
CA LEU A 173 -17.74 -2.00 -4.51
C LEU A 173 -17.75 -0.70 -3.70
N GLU A 174 -18.70 0.20 -3.97
CA GLU A 174 -18.83 1.51 -3.32
C GLU A 174 -18.96 1.44 -1.79
N ASP A 175 -19.56 0.36 -1.26
CA ASP A 175 -19.71 0.11 0.17
C ASP A 175 -18.53 -0.69 0.77
N ARG A 176 -17.57 -1.14 -0.05
CA ARG A 176 -16.40 -1.87 0.44
C ARG A 176 -15.52 -0.90 1.24
N PRO A 177 -15.15 -1.23 2.49
CA PRO A 177 -14.20 -0.40 3.23
C PRO A 177 -12.85 -0.44 2.54
N PHE A 178 -12.11 0.67 2.59
CA PHE A 178 -10.72 0.69 2.15
C PHE A 178 -9.86 1.47 3.13
N TRP A 179 -8.56 1.20 3.08
CA TRP A 179 -7.55 1.88 3.88
C TRP A 179 -6.57 2.62 2.97
N VAL A 180 -5.88 3.60 3.56
CA VAL A 180 -4.68 4.19 2.99
C VAL A 180 -3.49 3.64 3.78
N THR A 181 -2.78 2.62 3.27
CA THR A 181 -1.69 1.96 4.03
C THR A 181 -0.33 2.65 3.92
N GLU A 182 -0.18 3.57 2.98
CA GLU A 182 0.99 4.43 2.89
C GLU A 182 0.55 5.86 2.56
N ALA A 183 0.63 6.76 3.55
CA ALA A 183 0.14 8.14 3.43
C ALA A 183 1.23 9.19 3.64
N GLU A 184 1.53 9.96 2.59
CA GLU A 184 2.38 11.15 2.59
C GLU A 184 1.76 12.28 1.75
N SER A 185 1.92 13.52 2.23
CA SER A 185 1.47 14.73 1.51
C SER A 185 2.49 15.85 1.70
N PHE A 186 3.65 15.69 1.09
CA PHE A 186 4.73 16.68 1.08
C PHE A 186 4.50 17.69 -0.04
N VAL A 187 3.84 18.80 0.29
CA VAL A 187 3.51 19.86 -0.69
C VAL A 187 4.44 21.07 -0.60
N SER A 188 5.27 21.13 0.44
CA SER A 188 6.19 22.25 0.69
C SER A 188 7.37 21.82 1.57
N SER A 189 8.48 22.56 1.48
CA SER A 189 9.58 22.47 2.45
C SER A 189 9.27 23.16 3.79
N ASP A 190 8.16 23.90 3.87
CA ASP A 190 7.65 24.48 5.12
C ASP A 190 6.85 23.43 5.91
N ALA A 191 7.32 23.12 7.12
CA ALA A 191 6.71 22.12 7.99
C ALA A 191 5.27 22.47 8.41
N ALA A 192 4.93 23.74 8.63
CA ALA A 192 3.58 24.14 9.02
C ALA A 192 2.60 24.01 7.85
N VAL A 193 3.06 24.31 6.62
CA VAL A 193 2.29 24.10 5.39
C VAL A 193 2.04 22.61 5.18
N THR A 194 3.07 21.77 5.25
CA THR A 194 2.96 20.32 5.12
C THR A 194 2.06 19.71 6.19
N ALA A 195 2.20 20.11 7.46
CA ALA A 195 1.33 19.64 8.53
C ALA A 195 -0.15 20.01 8.28
N THR A 196 -0.42 21.18 7.69
CA THR A 196 -1.77 21.60 7.32
C THR A 196 -2.32 20.80 6.13
N ALA A 197 -1.48 20.53 5.13
CA ALA A 197 -1.84 19.70 3.98
C ALA A 197 -2.17 18.26 4.42
N ILE A 198 -1.34 17.66 5.28
CA ILE A 198 -1.57 16.32 5.84
C ILE A 198 -2.90 16.29 6.59
N ARG A 199 -3.17 17.23 7.51
CA ARG A 199 -4.46 17.29 8.23
C ARG A 199 -5.66 17.36 7.30
N ARG A 200 -5.57 18.15 6.22
CA ARG A 200 -6.64 18.26 5.22
C ARG A 200 -6.78 16.96 4.42
N ALA A 201 -5.67 16.36 4.00
CA ALA A 201 -5.66 15.10 3.28
C ALA A 201 -6.25 13.95 4.11
N THR A 202 -5.94 13.91 5.40
CA THR A 202 -6.56 12.98 6.36
C THR A 202 -8.08 13.14 6.38
N GLN A 203 -8.58 14.36 6.55
CA GLN A 203 -10.04 14.59 6.58
C GLN A 203 -10.69 14.20 5.26
N ASN A 204 -10.10 14.61 4.13
CA ASN A 204 -10.63 14.29 2.81
C ASN A 204 -10.62 12.78 2.52
N ALA A 205 -9.61 12.04 2.98
CA ALA A 205 -9.58 10.59 2.87
C ALA A 205 -10.68 9.91 3.68
N LEU A 206 -10.91 10.38 4.92
CA LEU A 206 -12.01 9.90 5.75
C LEU A 206 -13.38 10.21 5.13
N ASP A 207 -13.56 11.41 4.57
CA ASP A 207 -14.79 11.84 3.90
C ASP A 207 -15.05 11.03 2.61
N ALA A 208 -13.99 10.58 1.93
CA ALA A 208 -14.08 9.64 0.80
C ALA A 208 -14.38 8.19 1.23
N GLY A 209 -14.41 7.93 2.54
CA GLY A 209 -14.77 6.64 3.12
C GLY A 209 -13.57 5.72 3.42
N ALA A 210 -12.36 6.25 3.54
CA ALA A 210 -11.24 5.50 4.10
C ALA A 210 -11.49 5.23 5.59
N GLU A 211 -11.34 3.99 6.04
CA GLU A 211 -11.54 3.65 7.46
C GLU A 211 -10.26 3.77 8.31
N ARG A 212 -9.10 3.63 7.67
CA ARG A 212 -7.78 3.70 8.33
C ARG A 212 -6.77 4.37 7.42
N ILE A 213 -5.85 5.11 8.04
CA ILE A 213 -4.76 5.82 7.38
C ILE A 213 -3.47 5.50 8.14
N PHE A 214 -2.48 5.00 7.42
CA PHE A 214 -1.17 4.63 7.94
C PHE A 214 -0.14 5.55 7.33
N TYR A 215 0.48 6.39 8.16
CA TYR A 215 1.52 7.29 7.72
C TYR A 215 2.86 6.56 7.68
N THR A 216 3.58 6.71 6.58
CA THR A 216 4.92 6.11 6.37
C THR A 216 5.97 6.73 7.29
N THR A 217 5.71 7.94 7.80
CA THR A 217 6.54 8.64 8.77
C THR A 217 5.73 9.07 9.99
N PRO A 218 6.24 8.85 11.22
CA PRO A 218 5.59 9.37 12.42
C PRO A 218 5.83 10.88 12.62
N ASN A 219 6.70 11.51 11.81
CA ASN A 219 7.12 12.89 12.00
C ASN A 219 6.48 13.83 10.97
N PHE A 220 5.33 14.37 11.34
CA PHE A 220 4.56 15.34 10.55
C PHE A 220 5.18 16.74 10.50
N GLU A 221 6.23 16.99 11.27
CA GLU A 221 6.89 18.29 11.41
C GLU A 221 8.30 18.33 10.80
N GLN A 222 8.81 17.19 10.31
CA GLN A 222 10.08 17.19 9.59
C GLN A 222 9.86 17.58 8.12
N PRO A 223 10.57 18.60 7.60
CA PRO A 223 10.66 18.79 6.17
C PRO A 223 11.31 17.54 5.54
N ALA A 224 10.82 17.15 4.37
CA ALA A 224 11.42 16.06 3.60
C ALA A 224 12.92 16.34 3.39
N GLY A 225 13.77 15.43 3.88
CA GLY A 225 15.23 15.56 3.84
C GLY A 225 15.80 16.09 5.15
N GLY A 226 16.27 15.17 6.00
CA GLY A 226 16.73 15.45 7.35
C GLY A 226 17.80 16.55 7.47
N ASN A 227 17.58 17.45 8.43
CA ASN A 227 18.54 17.95 9.40
C ASN A 227 17.80 18.70 10.52
N GLU A 228 18.34 18.66 11.74
CA GLU A 228 17.73 18.99 13.03
C GLU A 228 16.92 20.31 13.10
N ILE A 229 15.78 20.27 13.81
CA ILE A 229 14.99 21.43 14.25
C ILE A 229 15.27 21.67 15.76
N PRO A 230 15.50 22.92 16.22
CA PRO A 230 15.97 23.23 17.57
C PRO A 230 14.89 23.02 18.66
N PRO A 231 15.28 22.96 19.96
CA PRO A 231 14.43 22.41 21.01
C PRO A 231 13.20 23.26 21.40
N LEU A 232 12.18 22.52 21.86
CA LEU A 232 10.81 22.88 22.27
C LEU A 232 10.61 24.09 23.20
N SER A 233 11.66 24.70 23.75
CA SER A 233 11.54 25.86 24.65
C SER A 233 11.14 27.17 23.95
N ALA A 234 11.00 27.18 22.63
CA ALA A 234 10.62 28.35 21.84
C ALA A 234 9.12 28.40 21.46
N LEU A 235 8.30 27.43 21.87
CA LEU A 235 6.90 27.26 21.42
C LEU A 235 5.83 27.65 22.48
N ASP A 236 6.18 28.47 23.47
CA ASP A 236 5.27 28.79 24.58
C ASP A 236 4.27 29.94 24.30
N GLN A 237 3.96 30.22 23.03
CA GLN A 237 2.99 31.28 22.66
C GLN A 237 1.95 30.89 21.59
N THR A 238 1.72 29.59 21.37
CA THR A 238 0.85 29.11 20.29
C THR A 238 -0.41 28.41 20.80
N PHE A 239 -1.26 29.04 21.63
CA PHE A 239 -2.59 28.44 21.91
C PHE A 239 -3.77 29.41 22.07
N ALA A 240 -3.61 30.72 21.86
CA ALA A 240 -4.71 31.66 22.10
C ALA A 240 -5.58 32.03 20.88
N ASN A 241 -5.16 31.81 19.62
CA ASN A 241 -5.83 32.43 18.47
C ASN A 241 -6.34 31.47 17.36
N LEU A 242 -6.39 30.16 17.59
CA LEU A 242 -6.95 29.19 16.62
C LEU A 242 -8.43 28.86 16.87
N ALA A 243 -9.15 29.75 17.56
CA ALA A 243 -10.58 29.65 17.82
C ALA A 243 -11.27 30.95 17.42
N ALA A 244 -11.26 31.28 16.13
CA ALA A 244 -12.29 32.13 15.54
C ALA A 244 -12.27 31.97 14.02
N ASP A 245 -13.44 31.61 13.52
CA ASP A 245 -13.80 31.35 12.14
C ASP A 245 -13.60 32.53 11.17
N ALA A 246 -13.72 32.15 9.89
CA ALA A 246 -14.09 32.93 8.72
C ALA A 246 -13.00 33.79 8.05
N ASP A 247 -12.54 33.28 6.90
CA ASP A 247 -11.95 34.03 5.77
C ASP A 247 -10.50 34.50 6.02
N LEU A 248 -9.46 33.84 5.46
CA LEU A 248 -8.94 34.06 4.09
C LEU A 248 -8.71 35.53 3.67
N SER A 249 -8.97 36.52 4.52
CA SER A 249 -9.35 37.85 4.02
C SER A 249 -8.22 38.82 3.69
N GLU A 250 -6.97 38.56 4.04
CA GLU A 250 -5.84 39.40 3.63
C GLU A 250 -4.54 38.57 3.75
N ALA A 251 -3.56 38.77 2.86
CA ALA A 251 -2.19 38.23 2.99
C ALA A 251 -1.93 36.76 2.52
N ILE A 252 -2.18 36.33 1.27
CA ILE A 252 -2.40 37.12 0.04
C ILE A 252 -1.58 38.40 0.08
N THR A 253 -0.26 38.30 0.15
CA THR A 253 0.57 39.43 -0.28
C THR A 253 1.21 39.21 -1.64
N GLN A 254 1.12 38.02 -2.25
CA GLN A 254 1.27 37.80 -3.71
C GLN A 254 0.44 36.58 -4.22
N PRO A 255 -0.78 36.81 -4.72
CA PRO A 255 -1.76 35.77 -5.06
C PRO A 255 -1.86 35.35 -6.54
N ASP A 256 -1.07 35.90 -7.47
CA ASP A 256 -1.43 35.82 -8.90
C ASP A 256 -0.90 34.60 -9.70
N GLU A 257 0.12 33.87 -9.24
CA GLU A 257 0.67 32.71 -9.99
C GLU A 257 0.02 31.36 -9.66
N VAL A 258 -0.56 31.22 -8.45
CA VAL A 258 -1.16 29.95 -8.00
C VAL A 258 -2.47 29.64 -8.73
N TYR A 259 -3.19 30.68 -9.19
CA TYR A 259 -4.50 30.57 -9.82
C TYR A 259 -4.45 30.43 -11.36
N ALA A 260 -3.40 30.90 -12.04
CA ALA A 260 -3.36 30.90 -13.50
C ALA A 260 -3.21 29.49 -14.12
N ARG A 261 -2.56 28.56 -13.41
CA ARG A 261 -2.22 27.24 -13.98
C ARG A 261 -3.32 26.20 -13.82
N ILE A 262 -4.19 26.36 -12.82
CA ILE A 262 -5.40 25.54 -12.61
C ILE A 262 -6.39 25.66 -13.80
N LEU A 263 -6.30 26.73 -14.61
CA LEU A 263 -7.29 27.07 -15.65
C LEU A 263 -6.83 26.82 -17.10
N ALA A 264 -5.58 26.40 -17.36
CA ALA A 264 -5.10 26.24 -18.73
C ALA A 264 -5.52 24.92 -19.40
N GLU A 265 -5.91 23.89 -18.65
CA GLU A 265 -6.17 22.55 -19.22
C GLU A 265 -7.64 22.12 -19.26
N PHE A 266 -8.58 23.01 -18.90
CA PHE A 266 -10.02 22.86 -19.20
C PHE A 266 -10.45 23.64 -20.47
N LEU A 267 -9.53 23.82 -21.43
CA LEU A 267 -9.81 24.28 -22.79
C LEU A 267 -9.34 23.27 -23.83
#